data_AF-A0A1W6BYI9-F1
#
_entry.id   AF-A0A1W6BYI9-F1
#
_cell.length_a   1.000
_cell.length_b   1.000
_cell.length_c   1.000
_cell.angle_alpha   90.00
_cell.angle_beta   90.00
_cell.angle_gamma   90.00
#
_symmetry.space_group_name_H-M   'P 1'
#
loop_
_entity.id
_entity.type
_entity.pdbx_description
1 polymer ?
#
loop_
_entity_poly.entity_id
_entity_poly.type
_entity_poly.pdbx_seq_one_letter_code
_entity_poly.pdbx_strand_id
1 'polypeptide(L)'
;MKPKCNDIDVTLTLKSILDDDKWAYVEYGLDEQTLNADLRDLEVRDILETRDILEIYKYYLSSVLGLKKNYLGFLFELRDYANEVVDVAFDDFITQNSNDRKTSFCKASLKLTYPQMPDDMRKNYAQGSLKGVLFDGGVYETQISYAAQFTDDKKQVYVEILDY
;
A
#
# COMPACT_ATOMS: atom_id res chain seq x y z
N MET A 1 -25.98 14.74 -8.09
CA MET A 1 -25.03 15.40 -7.17
C MET A 1 -23.88 14.43 -7.02
N LYS A 2 -22.66 14.90 -7.22
CA LYS A 2 -21.44 14.10 -7.09
C LYS A 2 -20.78 14.38 -5.74
N PRO A 3 -20.11 13.40 -5.10
CA PRO A 3 -19.40 13.64 -3.85
C PRO A 3 -18.25 14.62 -4.08
N LYS A 4 -17.87 15.40 -3.07
CA LYS A 4 -16.65 16.22 -3.15
C LYS A 4 -15.44 15.32 -2.87
N CYS A 5 -14.32 15.61 -3.52
CA CYS A 5 -13.09 14.82 -3.35
C CYS A 5 -12.63 14.75 -1.88
N ASN A 6 -12.83 15.82 -1.11
CA ASN A 6 -12.42 15.89 0.29
C ASN A 6 -13.54 15.59 1.30
N ASP A 7 -14.65 14.98 0.87
CA ASP A 7 -15.70 14.56 1.81
C ASP A 7 -15.16 13.47 2.75
N ILE A 8 -15.57 13.51 4.02
CA ILE A 8 -15.10 12.56 5.04
C ILE A 8 -15.37 11.10 4.66
N ASP A 9 -16.53 10.83 4.06
CA ASP A 9 -16.88 9.48 3.62
C ASP A 9 -15.98 9.00 2.46
N VAL A 10 -15.49 9.92 1.61
CA VAL A 10 -14.52 9.61 0.55
C VAL A 10 -13.17 9.25 1.17
N THR A 11 -12.69 10.06 2.12
CA THR A 11 -11.38 9.84 2.75
C THR A 11 -11.38 8.58 3.62
N LEU A 12 -12.48 8.28 4.31
CA LEU A 12 -12.65 7.03 5.05
C LEU A 12 -12.66 5.81 4.11
N THR A 13 -13.36 5.88 2.97
CA THR A 13 -13.35 4.79 1.99
C THR A 13 -11.98 4.61 1.35
N LEU A 14 -11.27 5.70 1.01
CA LEU A 14 -9.88 5.62 0.52
C LEU A 14 -8.97 4.92 1.52
N LYS A 15 -9.06 5.27 2.81
CA LYS A 15 -8.31 4.59 3.86
C LYS A 15 -8.69 3.12 3.95
N SER A 16 -9.98 2.79 3.89
CA SER A 16 -10.45 1.40 3.94
C SER A 16 -9.89 0.56 2.78
N ILE A 17 -9.77 1.14 1.58
CA ILE A 17 -9.16 0.46 0.43
C ILE A 17 -7.68 0.12 0.72
N LEU A 18 -6.93 1.07 1.29
CA LEU A 18 -5.54 0.83 1.70
C LEU A 18 -5.44 -0.19 2.84
N ASP A 19 -6.35 -0.16 3.81
CA ASP A 19 -6.37 -1.11 4.93
C ASP A 19 -6.76 -2.54 4.49
N ASP A 20 -7.62 -2.66 3.47
CA ASP A 20 -8.04 -3.93 2.90
C ASP A 20 -6.90 -4.58 2.10
N ASP A 21 -6.08 -3.78 1.41
CA ASP A 21 -4.80 -4.22 0.88
C ASP A 21 -3.71 -4.24 1.97
N LYS A 22 -3.64 -5.38 2.64
CA LYS A 22 -2.70 -5.61 3.74
C LYS A 22 -1.22 -5.40 3.37
N TRP A 23 -0.86 -5.31 2.09
CA TRP A 23 0.53 -5.11 1.66
C TRP A 23 0.86 -3.68 1.26
N ALA A 24 -0.13 -2.82 1.02
CA ALA A 24 0.07 -1.45 0.54
C ALA A 24 1.09 -0.66 1.40
N TYR A 25 0.98 -0.74 2.73
CA TYR A 25 1.90 -0.04 3.64
C TYR A 25 3.33 -0.61 3.65
N VAL A 26 3.51 -1.89 3.30
CA VAL A 26 4.84 -2.45 3.12
C VAL A 26 5.42 -1.97 1.79
N GLU A 27 4.63 -2.00 0.73
CA GLU A 27 5.04 -1.60 -0.62
C GLU A 27 5.48 -0.13 -0.68
N TYR A 28 4.69 0.78 -0.11
CA TYR A 28 5.07 2.19 -0.04
C TYR A 28 6.21 2.48 0.95
N GLY A 29 6.38 1.63 1.96
CA GLY A 29 7.37 1.82 3.01
C GLY A 29 8.76 1.33 2.64
N LEU A 30 8.88 0.48 1.62
CA LEU A 30 10.14 -0.09 1.14
C LEU A 30 10.71 0.71 -0.04
N ASP A 31 12.04 0.73 -0.15
CA ASP A 31 12.72 1.23 -1.32
C ASP A 31 12.59 0.23 -2.49
N GLU A 32 12.09 0.72 -3.63
CA GLU A 32 11.82 -0.06 -4.84
C GLU A 32 13.07 -0.78 -5.35
N GLN A 33 14.26 -0.17 -5.26
CA GLN A 33 15.51 -0.82 -5.71
C GLN A 33 15.85 -2.02 -4.83
N THR A 34 15.54 -1.91 -3.55
CA THR A 34 15.87 -2.90 -2.56
C THR A 34 14.89 -4.07 -2.59
N LEU A 35 13.60 -3.77 -2.74
CA LEU A 35 12.57 -4.78 -3.01
C LEU A 35 12.97 -5.62 -4.24
N ASN A 36 13.38 -4.96 -5.33
CA ASN A 36 13.81 -5.65 -6.54
C ASN A 36 15.11 -6.46 -6.41
N ALA A 37 16.01 -6.09 -5.48
CA ALA A 37 17.27 -6.80 -5.27
C ALA A 37 17.07 -8.12 -4.49
N ASP A 38 16.35 -8.07 -3.36
CA ASP A 38 16.05 -9.28 -2.57
C ASP A 38 15.15 -10.26 -3.34
N LEU A 39 14.24 -9.76 -4.18
CA LEU A 39 13.38 -10.59 -5.04
C LEU A 39 14.14 -11.28 -6.18
N ARG A 40 15.23 -10.69 -6.67
CA ARG A 40 16.10 -11.30 -7.70
C ARG A 40 16.92 -12.47 -7.15
N ASP A 41 17.33 -12.40 -5.89
CA ASP A 41 18.05 -13.49 -5.20
C ASP A 41 17.16 -14.72 -4.95
N LEU A 42 15.83 -14.57 -5.02
CA LEU A 42 14.87 -15.67 -4.93
C LEU A 42 14.69 -16.46 -6.26
N GLU A 43 15.46 -16.14 -7.32
CA GLU A 43 15.34 -16.72 -8.68
C GLU A 43 13.93 -16.60 -9.31
N VAL A 44 13.08 -15.71 -8.81
CA VAL A 44 11.69 -15.53 -9.29
C VAL A 44 11.64 -14.47 -10.39
N ARG A 45 12.42 -14.65 -11.48
CA ARG A 45 12.54 -13.64 -12.55
C ARG A 45 11.23 -13.35 -13.29
N ASP A 46 10.36 -14.35 -13.46
CA ASP A 46 9.14 -14.22 -14.27
C ASP A 46 8.00 -13.47 -13.55
N ILE A 47 8.11 -13.22 -12.23
CA ILE A 47 7.08 -12.53 -11.43
C ILE A 47 7.50 -11.09 -11.09
N LEU A 48 8.75 -10.73 -11.38
CA LEU A 48 9.24 -9.34 -11.25
C LEU A 48 8.51 -8.37 -12.20
N GLU A 49 7.83 -8.87 -13.22
CA GLU A 49 7.04 -8.03 -14.12
C GLU A 49 5.71 -7.57 -13.49
N THR A 50 5.18 -8.29 -12.50
CA THR A 50 3.84 -7.99 -11.94
C THR A 50 3.86 -6.98 -10.80
N ARG A 51 5.04 -6.65 -10.22
CA ARG A 51 5.23 -5.74 -9.07
C ARG A 51 4.38 -6.05 -7.83
N ASP A 52 3.61 -7.13 -7.86
CA ASP A 52 2.66 -7.51 -6.84
C ASP A 52 3.37 -8.41 -5.82
N ILE A 53 3.71 -7.85 -4.64
CA ILE A 53 4.34 -8.61 -3.55
C ILE A 53 3.46 -9.81 -3.17
N LEU A 54 2.14 -9.70 -3.30
CA LEU A 54 1.20 -10.79 -3.03
C LEU A 54 1.31 -11.93 -4.06
N GLU A 55 1.60 -11.65 -5.33
CA GLU A 55 1.82 -12.69 -6.35
C GLU A 55 3.16 -13.42 -6.16
N ILE A 56 4.22 -12.66 -5.86
CA ILE A 56 5.52 -13.23 -5.49
C ILE A 56 5.36 -14.16 -4.27
N TYR A 57 4.61 -13.69 -3.27
CA TYR A 57 4.25 -14.46 -2.08
C TYR A 57 3.44 -15.73 -2.41
N LYS A 58 2.42 -15.64 -3.27
CA LYS A 58 1.60 -16.81 -3.69
C LYS A 58 2.43 -17.85 -4.44
N TYR A 59 3.31 -17.40 -5.34
CA TYR A 59 4.22 -18.29 -6.06
C TYR A 59 5.19 -18.99 -5.12
N TYR A 60 5.83 -18.26 -4.22
CA TYR A 60 6.77 -18.83 -3.26
C TYR A 60 6.09 -19.85 -2.34
N LEU A 61 4.88 -19.57 -1.84
CA LEU A 61 4.06 -20.53 -1.11
C LEU A 61 3.77 -21.83 -1.90
N SER A 62 3.55 -21.71 -3.21
CA SER A 62 3.26 -22.85 -4.08
C SER A 62 4.49 -23.69 -4.43
N SER A 63 5.68 -23.07 -4.55
CA SER A 63 6.95 -23.75 -4.86
C SER A 63 7.64 -24.32 -3.61
N VAL A 64 7.31 -23.82 -2.41
CA VAL A 64 7.96 -24.14 -1.12
C VAL A 64 7.12 -25.07 -0.23
N LEU A 65 6.15 -25.82 -0.76
CA LEU A 65 5.46 -26.88 0.01
C LEU A 65 6.39 -27.99 0.55
N GLY A 66 7.71 -27.93 0.27
CA GLY A 66 8.76 -28.74 0.89
C GLY A 66 9.80 -28.01 1.75
N LEU A 67 9.86 -26.67 1.78
CA LEU A 67 10.84 -25.91 2.57
C LEU A 67 10.15 -25.10 3.69
N LYS A 68 10.79 -25.05 4.85
CA LYS A 68 10.18 -24.73 6.15
C LYS A 68 9.46 -23.38 6.16
N LYS A 69 8.20 -23.42 6.60
CA LYS A 69 7.32 -22.33 7.05
C LYS A 69 8.01 -21.18 7.83
N ASN A 70 9.16 -21.46 8.45
CA ASN A 70 9.95 -20.52 9.25
C ASN A 70 10.61 -19.40 8.44
N TYR A 71 10.85 -19.58 7.13
CA TYR A 71 11.49 -18.54 6.32
C TYR A 71 10.55 -17.39 5.95
N LEU A 72 9.23 -17.52 6.07
CA LEU A 72 8.29 -16.45 5.71
C LEU A 72 7.70 -15.70 6.90
N GLY A 73 7.99 -16.14 8.13
CA GLY A 73 7.48 -15.50 9.35
C GLY A 73 7.80 -14.00 9.41
N PHE A 74 9.00 -13.63 8.96
CA PHE A 74 9.47 -12.24 8.99
C PHE A 74 8.69 -11.29 8.06
N LEU A 75 8.16 -11.78 6.93
CA LEU A 75 7.36 -10.96 6.01
C LEU A 75 5.96 -10.69 6.58
N PHE A 76 5.37 -11.67 7.26
CA PHE A 76 4.10 -11.47 7.96
C PHE A 76 4.24 -10.54 9.15
N GLU A 77 5.33 -10.67 9.91
CA GLU A 77 5.64 -9.77 11.01
C GLU A 77 5.79 -8.32 10.52
N LEU A 78 6.46 -8.12 9.37
CA LEU A 78 6.62 -6.81 8.74
C LEU A 78 5.28 -6.22 8.25
N ARG A 79 4.45 -7.06 7.63
CA ARG A 79 3.09 -6.70 7.20
C ARG A 79 2.23 -6.28 8.38
N ASP A 80 2.17 -7.13 9.40
CA ASP A 80 1.33 -6.90 10.58
C ASP A 80 1.79 -5.64 11.33
N TYR A 81 3.11 -5.44 11.45
CA TYR A 81 3.69 -4.21 11.97
C TYR A 81 3.27 -2.98 11.17
N ALA A 82 3.44 -3.00 9.83
CA ALA A 82 3.10 -1.84 8.99
C ALA A 82 1.61 -1.45 9.10
N ASN A 83 0.71 -2.44 9.11
CA ASN A 83 -0.72 -2.20 9.28
C ASN A 83 -1.10 -1.68 10.67
N GLU A 84 -0.29 -1.97 11.70
CA GLU A 84 -0.54 -1.50 13.06
C GLU A 84 -0.04 -0.06 13.27
N VAL A 85 1.10 0.29 12.69
CA VAL A 85 1.85 1.49 13.12
C VAL A 85 1.84 2.66 12.15
N VAL A 86 1.41 2.47 10.90
CA VAL A 86 1.45 3.53 9.88
C VAL A 86 0.27 4.48 10.04
N ASP A 87 0.57 5.77 10.10
CA ASP A 87 -0.44 6.83 10.06
C ASP A 87 -0.68 7.29 8.63
N VAL A 88 -1.96 7.47 8.27
CA VAL A 88 -2.41 7.74 6.90
C VAL A 88 -3.15 9.07 6.84
N ALA A 89 -2.70 9.96 5.97
CA ALA A 89 -3.34 11.23 5.72
C ALA A 89 -3.52 11.49 4.22
N PHE A 90 -4.57 12.24 3.90
CA PHE A 90 -4.85 12.71 2.54
C PHE A 90 -4.96 14.23 2.57
N ASP A 91 -4.26 14.90 1.67
CA ASP A 91 -4.29 16.36 1.51
C ASP A 91 -4.25 16.77 0.03
N ASP A 92 -4.20 18.09 -0.22
CA ASP A 92 -4.10 18.68 -1.56
C ASP A 92 -5.10 18.15 -2.61
N PHE A 93 -6.36 18.02 -2.20
CA PHE A 93 -7.44 17.53 -3.03
C PHE A 93 -7.73 18.43 -4.25
N ILE A 94 -7.62 17.86 -5.44
CA ILE A 94 -7.93 18.51 -6.72
C ILE A 94 -9.09 17.78 -7.39
N THR A 95 -10.18 18.49 -7.68
CA THR A 95 -11.27 17.96 -8.52
C THR A 95 -10.95 18.21 -9.99
N GLN A 96 -10.94 17.15 -10.79
CA GLN A 96 -10.76 17.24 -12.23
C GLN A 96 -12.08 17.61 -12.94
N ASN A 97 -11.97 18.37 -14.02
CA ASN A 97 -13.11 18.71 -14.86
C ASN A 97 -13.58 17.47 -15.62
N SER A 98 -14.87 17.15 -15.47
CA SER A 98 -15.52 16.05 -16.19
C SER A 98 -16.96 16.43 -16.49
N ASN A 99 -17.47 15.94 -17.62
CA ASN A 99 -18.87 16.07 -18.01
C ASN A 99 -19.78 15.05 -17.30
N ASP A 100 -19.20 14.15 -16.49
CA ASP A 100 -19.96 13.19 -15.70
C ASP A 100 -20.78 13.90 -14.61
N ARG A 101 -22.07 13.55 -14.52
CA ARG A 101 -23.05 14.15 -13.60
C ARG A 101 -23.13 13.44 -12.24
N LYS A 102 -22.60 12.22 -12.14
CA LYS A 102 -22.64 11.36 -10.95
C LYS A 102 -21.27 11.18 -10.31
N THR A 103 -20.21 11.19 -11.11
CA THR A 103 -18.85 10.86 -10.66
C THR A 103 -17.98 12.11 -10.51
N SER A 104 -17.21 12.16 -9.43
CA SER A 104 -16.11 13.09 -9.24
C SER A 104 -14.80 12.39 -9.51
N PHE A 105 -14.00 12.96 -10.41
CA PHE A 105 -12.63 12.52 -10.67
C PHE A 105 -11.70 13.42 -9.88
N CYS A 106 -10.82 12.82 -9.10
CA CYS A 106 -10.08 13.49 -8.05
C CYS A 106 -8.60 13.11 -8.11
N LYS A 107 -7.76 14.04 -7.66
CA LYS A 107 -6.39 13.78 -7.23
C LYS A 107 -6.25 14.21 -5.79
N ALA A 108 -5.41 13.51 -5.03
CA ALA A 108 -5.00 13.91 -3.70
C ALA A 108 -3.56 13.48 -3.47
N SER A 109 -2.89 14.17 -2.55
CA SER A 109 -1.64 13.70 -1.98
C SER A 109 -1.96 12.67 -0.90
N LEU A 110 -1.33 11.50 -1.00
CA LEU A 110 -1.33 10.45 0.02
C LEU A 110 -0.03 10.56 0.81
N LYS A 111 -0.17 10.69 2.14
CA LYS A 111 0.94 10.79 3.06
C LYS A 111 0.88 9.63 4.06
N LEU A 112 1.96 8.87 4.11
CA LEU A 112 2.15 7.75 5.03
C LEU A 112 3.29 8.08 5.99
N THR A 113 3.00 8.09 7.28
CA THR A 113 4.00 8.37 8.32
C THR A 113 4.36 7.08 9.04
N TYR A 114 5.64 6.71 8.94
CA TYR A 114 6.21 5.52 9.54
C TYR A 114 6.97 5.92 10.82
N PRO A 115 6.69 5.30 11.97
CA PRO A 115 7.59 5.42 13.10
C PRO A 115 8.90 4.68 12.83
N GLN A 116 9.97 5.13 13.49
CA GLN A 116 11.23 4.39 13.51
C GLN A 116 10.98 2.98 14.04
N MET A 117 11.35 1.96 13.25
CA MET A 117 11.18 0.57 13.67
C MET A 117 11.96 0.30 14.96
N PRO A 118 11.36 -0.40 15.95
CA PRO A 118 12.04 -0.80 17.18
C PRO A 118 13.33 -1.60 16.92
N ASP A 119 14.38 -1.33 17.70
CA ASP A 119 15.72 -1.91 17.49
C ASP A 119 15.76 -3.44 17.61
N ASP A 120 14.91 -4.02 18.46
CA ASP A 120 14.78 -5.47 18.64
C ASP A 120 14.19 -6.14 17.40
N MET A 121 13.13 -5.57 16.83
CA MET A 121 12.56 -6.01 15.56
C MET A 121 13.53 -5.75 14.40
N ARG A 122 14.12 -4.55 14.33
CA ARG A 122 15.04 -4.14 13.26
C ARG A 122 16.24 -5.07 13.13
N LYS A 123 16.74 -5.66 14.22
CA LYS A 123 17.84 -6.66 14.18
C LYS A 123 17.52 -7.89 13.34
N ASN A 124 16.26 -8.27 13.22
CA ASN A 124 15.82 -9.40 12.39
C ASN A 124 15.98 -9.09 10.89
N TYR A 125 16.04 -7.81 10.53
CA TYR A 125 16.14 -7.32 9.15
C TYR A 125 17.51 -6.69 8.86
N ALA A 126 18.34 -6.45 9.87
CA ALA A 126 19.64 -5.78 9.75
C ALA A 126 20.69 -6.54 8.93
N GLN A 127 20.46 -7.84 8.68
CA GLN A 127 21.30 -8.67 7.80
C GLN A 127 20.76 -8.75 6.35
N GLY A 128 19.54 -8.28 6.10
CA GLY A 128 18.89 -8.26 4.78
C GLY A 128 19.24 -7.01 3.98
N SER A 129 18.87 -6.99 2.69
CA SER A 129 19.10 -5.79 1.88
C SER A 129 17.99 -4.75 2.05
N LEU A 130 16.78 -5.15 2.50
CA LEU A 130 15.60 -4.32 2.77
C LEU A 130 15.90 -2.97 3.47
N LYS A 131 15.46 -1.90 2.82
CA LYS A 131 15.62 -0.49 3.22
C LYS A 131 14.33 0.27 2.89
N GLY A 132 14.15 1.41 3.53
CA GLY A 132 13.01 2.29 3.30
C GLY A 132 12.53 2.92 4.59
N VAL A 133 11.59 3.86 4.44
CA VAL A 133 10.99 4.59 5.56
C VAL A 133 10.27 3.66 6.55
N LEU A 134 9.87 2.46 6.13
CA LEU A 134 9.32 1.43 7.01
C LEU A 134 10.29 1.04 8.15
N PHE A 135 11.60 1.08 7.88
CA PHE A 135 12.62 0.76 8.88
C PHE A 135 13.17 2.02 9.54
N ASP A 136 13.48 3.04 8.75
CA ASP A 136 14.16 4.26 9.21
C ASP A 136 13.19 5.30 9.82
N GLY A 137 11.90 5.04 9.72
CA GLY A 137 10.87 6.03 10.01
C GLY A 137 10.88 7.19 9.01
N GLY A 138 9.88 8.06 9.14
CA GLY A 138 9.74 9.25 8.31
C GLY A 138 8.43 9.26 7.55
N VAL A 139 8.42 10.02 6.45
CA VAL A 139 7.22 10.27 5.66
C VAL A 139 7.46 9.78 4.23
N TYR A 140 6.55 8.95 3.74
CA TYR A 140 6.38 8.70 2.31
C TYR A 140 5.21 9.53 1.80
N GLU A 141 5.38 10.17 0.65
CA GLU A 141 4.36 11.02 0.03
C GLU A 141 4.28 10.72 -1.46
N THR A 142 3.07 10.54 -1.95
CA THR A 142 2.79 10.30 -3.38
C THR A 142 1.46 10.95 -3.79
N GLN A 143 1.22 11.05 -5.09
CA GLN A 143 -0.08 11.48 -5.61
C GLN A 143 -0.92 10.26 -6.00
N ILE A 144 -2.20 10.29 -5.62
CA ILE A 144 -3.19 9.29 -6.03
C ILE A 144 -4.28 9.94 -6.88
N SER A 145 -4.72 9.25 -7.92
CA SER A 145 -5.95 9.58 -8.65
C SER A 145 -7.06 8.61 -8.26
N TYR A 146 -8.28 9.11 -8.08
CA TYR A 146 -9.43 8.27 -7.77
C TYR A 146 -10.73 8.85 -8.33
N ALA A 147 -11.71 7.98 -8.52
CA ALA A 147 -13.09 8.34 -8.84
C ALA A 147 -13.98 8.11 -7.62
N ALA A 148 -14.91 9.03 -7.35
CA ALA A 148 -15.87 8.92 -6.26
C ALA A 148 -17.29 9.14 -6.78
N GLN A 149 -18.22 8.27 -6.38
CA GLN A 149 -19.65 8.36 -6.70
C GLN A 149 -20.52 7.97 -5.51
N PHE A 150 -21.68 8.62 -5.37
CA PHE A 150 -22.67 8.14 -4.42
C PHE A 150 -23.37 6.88 -4.95
N THR A 151 -23.82 6.02 -4.04
CA THR A 151 -24.84 5.01 -4.36
C THR A 151 -26.13 5.66 -4.84
N ASP A 152 -26.98 4.91 -5.56
CA ASP A 152 -28.25 5.46 -6.08
C ASP A 152 -29.18 5.97 -4.95
N ASP A 153 -29.11 5.35 -3.76
CA ASP A 153 -29.83 5.79 -2.57
C ASP A 153 -29.12 6.90 -1.77
N LYS A 154 -27.91 7.30 -2.20
CA LYS A 154 -27.03 8.32 -1.63
C LYS A 154 -26.62 8.08 -0.18
N LYS A 155 -26.72 6.84 0.30
CA LYS A 155 -26.31 6.50 1.68
C LYS A 155 -24.85 6.14 1.81
N GLN A 156 -24.19 5.80 0.71
CA GLN A 156 -22.79 5.39 0.69
C GLN A 156 -22.05 6.05 -0.45
N VAL A 157 -20.72 6.08 -0.34
CA VAL A 157 -19.82 6.53 -1.38
C VAL A 157 -18.98 5.35 -1.84
N TYR A 158 -18.99 5.10 -3.14
CA TYR A 158 -18.05 4.21 -3.80
C TYR A 158 -16.84 5.02 -4.25
N VAL A 159 -15.65 4.50 -3.95
CA VAL A 159 -14.38 5.08 -4.40
C VAL A 159 -13.59 4.01 -5.14
N GLU A 160 -12.95 4.40 -6.24
CA GLU A 160 -12.06 3.57 -7.04
C GLU A 160 -10.75 4.32 -7.28
N ILE A 161 -9.63 3.73 -6.88
CA ILE A 161 -8.30 4.25 -7.19
C ILE A 161 -8.01 3.96 -8.68
N LEU A 162 -7.59 4.99 -9.42
CA LEU A 162 -7.43 4.93 -10.88
C LEU A 162 -5.99 4.67 -11.32
N ASP A 163 -5.02 5.01 -10.47
CA ASP A 163 -3.60 4.81 -10.74
C ASP A 163 -3.14 3.59 -9.93
N TYR A 164 -3.00 2.44 -10.61
CA TYR A 164 -2.26 1.25 -10.15
C TYR A 164 -1.17 0.94 -11.18
#